data_AF-A0A3D2BII9-F1
#
_entry.id   AF-A0A3D2BII9-F1
#
_cell.length_a   1.000
_cell.length_b   1.000
_cell.length_c   1.000
_cell.angle_alpha   90.00
_cell.angle_beta   90.00
_cell.angle_gamma   90.00
#
_symmetry.space_group_name_H-M   'P 1'
#
loop_
_entity.id
_entity.type
_entity.pdbx_description
1 polymer ?
#
loop_
_entity_poly.entity_id
_entity_poly.type
_entity_poly.pdbx_seq_one_letter_code
_entity_poly.pdbx_strand_id
1 'polypeptide(L)'
;MNTKIRVAIVGYGNIGQFALEAVKAAQDFELVGVVRRDCTNIPEELQNITVTNDIKTLGQVDVALLCSPTRAIKELAKSILALGINTVDSFDVHSEIVALKTELDSVAKKHDRVAVISAGWDPGSDSIIRTLMLAMAPKGITYTNFGPGMSMGHSVAAKAIEGVKDALSMTIPLGTGVHRRMVYVELKAGADFNAVEKAIKADSYFSSDETHIKQVDSVDSLKDIGHGVQMIHKGVSGKTHNQLFEYSMKINNPALTSQFMVSAARASMKQQAGAYTVIEIPPVNFLAGDLNTLIAKLV
;
A
#
# COMPACT_ATOMS: atom_id res chain seq x y z
N MET A 1 -30.55 9.64 9.20
CA MET A 1 -29.22 9.53 9.86
C MET A 1 -28.42 8.53 9.05
N ASN A 2 -27.31 8.94 8.42
CA ASN A 2 -26.45 7.99 7.73
C ASN A 2 -25.71 7.18 8.79
N THR A 3 -25.97 5.87 8.84
CA THR A 3 -25.19 4.94 9.67
C THR A 3 -23.74 4.99 9.22
N LYS A 4 -22.82 5.30 10.12
CA LYS A 4 -21.38 5.34 9.83
C LYS A 4 -20.84 3.92 9.59
N ILE A 5 -19.79 3.81 8.78
CA ILE A 5 -19.07 2.56 8.55
C ILE A 5 -18.14 2.32 9.74
N ARG A 6 -18.35 1.22 10.47
CA ARG A 6 -17.54 0.85 11.62
C ARG A 6 -16.27 0.14 11.17
N VAL A 7 -15.13 0.78 11.43
CA VAL A 7 -13.83 0.31 10.95
C VAL A 7 -12.90 -0.04 12.10
N ALA A 8 -12.20 -1.17 11.96
CA ALA A 8 -11.08 -1.53 12.82
C ALA A 8 -9.76 -1.42 12.04
N ILE A 9 -8.69 -1.01 12.72
CA ILE A 9 -7.33 -0.99 12.16
C ILE A 9 -6.56 -2.18 12.72
N VAL A 10 -5.99 -3.04 11.87
CA VAL A 10 -5.27 -4.26 12.27
C VAL A 10 -3.79 -4.14 11.93
N GLY A 11 -2.99 -3.91 12.98
CA GLY A 11 -1.59 -3.53 12.87
C GLY A 11 -1.39 -2.02 12.96
N TYR A 12 -0.36 -1.60 13.69
CA TYR A 12 -0.13 -0.19 14.01
C TYR A 12 1.35 0.18 13.83
N GLY A 13 1.89 -0.14 12.65
CA GLY A 13 3.13 0.45 12.14
C GLY A 13 2.83 1.70 11.31
N ASN A 14 3.72 2.09 10.39
CA ASN A 14 3.56 3.30 9.57
C ASN A 14 2.18 3.39 8.89
N ILE A 15 1.75 2.35 8.17
CA ILE A 15 0.43 2.35 7.51
C ILE A 15 -0.71 2.46 8.54
N GLY A 16 -0.61 1.79 9.69
CA GLY A 16 -1.66 1.84 10.71
C GLY A 16 -1.82 3.22 11.35
N GLN A 17 -0.71 3.94 11.56
CA GLN A 17 -0.72 5.32 12.04
C GLN A 17 -1.42 6.26 11.05
N PHE A 18 -1.06 6.21 9.77
CA PHE A 18 -1.71 7.04 8.76
C PHE A 18 -3.15 6.60 8.45
N ALA A 19 -3.49 5.31 8.63
CA ALA A 19 -4.86 4.83 8.55
C ALA A 19 -5.72 5.41 9.67
N LEU A 20 -5.17 5.55 10.87
CA LEU A 20 -5.86 6.20 11.99
C LEU A 20 -6.21 7.66 11.66
N GLU A 21 -5.25 8.40 11.10
CA GLU A 21 -5.48 9.79 10.66
C GLU A 21 -6.55 9.87 9.57
N ALA A 22 -6.44 9.05 8.52
CA ALA A 22 -7.40 9.03 7.42
C ALA A 22 -8.82 8.65 7.86
N VAL A 23 -8.96 7.69 8.79
CA VAL A 23 -10.24 7.31 9.37
C VAL A 23 -10.82 8.44 10.21
N LYS A 24 -10.01 9.10 11.06
CA LYS A 24 -10.47 10.25 11.88
C LYS A 24 -10.93 11.43 11.01
N ALA A 25 -10.33 11.63 9.84
CA ALA A 25 -10.71 12.67 8.90
C ALA A 25 -11.98 12.34 8.10
N ALA A 26 -12.34 11.05 7.97
CA ALA A 26 -13.49 10.61 7.19
C ALA A 26 -14.80 10.71 8.01
N GLN A 27 -15.71 11.59 7.60
CA GLN A 27 -16.96 11.86 8.34
C GLN A 27 -17.95 10.68 8.34
N ASP A 28 -17.86 9.80 7.34
CA ASP A 28 -18.71 8.63 7.14
C ASP A 28 -18.19 7.36 7.84
N PHE A 29 -17.07 7.45 8.55
CA PHE A 29 -16.48 6.36 9.32
C PHE A 29 -16.58 6.58 10.84
N GLU A 30 -16.60 5.46 11.56
CA GLU A 30 -16.49 5.36 13.01
C GLU A 30 -15.38 4.35 13.33
N LEU A 31 -14.33 4.80 14.02
CA LEU A 31 -13.27 3.90 14.47
C LEU A 31 -13.72 3.13 15.71
N VAL A 32 -13.82 1.81 15.61
CA VAL A 32 -14.21 0.94 16.73
C VAL A 32 -13.03 0.49 17.58
N GLY A 33 -11.82 0.50 17.03
CA GLY A 33 -10.60 0.17 17.76
C GLY A 33 -9.41 -0.17 16.87
N VAL A 34 -8.27 -0.40 17.53
CA VAL A 34 -7.01 -0.80 16.90
C VAL A 34 -6.57 -2.15 17.46
N VAL A 35 -6.33 -3.11 16.57
CA VAL A 35 -5.83 -4.44 16.90
C VAL A 35 -4.31 -4.45 16.78
N ARG A 36 -3.60 -4.71 17.89
CA ARG A 36 -2.13 -4.73 17.98
C ARG A 36 -1.66 -5.95 18.77
N ARG A 37 -0.46 -6.44 18.46
CA ARG A 37 0.15 -7.55 19.20
C ARG A 37 0.54 -7.16 20.63
N ASP A 38 1.12 -5.96 20.78
CA ASP A 38 1.49 -5.39 22.07
C ASP A 38 0.41 -4.40 22.52
N CYS A 39 -0.32 -4.78 23.56
CA CYS A 39 -1.32 -3.94 24.23
C CYS A 39 -0.81 -3.37 25.57
N THR A 40 0.43 -3.67 25.95
CA THR A 40 1.03 -3.19 27.20
C THR A 40 1.68 -1.81 27.02
N ASN A 41 2.18 -1.53 25.81
CA ASN A 41 2.70 -0.23 25.43
C ASN A 41 1.79 0.44 24.39
N ILE A 42 0.87 1.28 24.89
CA ILE A 42 -0.10 2.02 24.08
C ILE A 42 0.45 3.43 23.80
N PRO A 43 0.73 3.77 22.52
CA PRO A 43 1.11 5.12 22.11
C PRO A 43 0.08 6.17 22.55
N GLU A 44 0.55 7.40 22.78
CA GLU A 44 -0.27 8.50 23.28
C GLU A 44 -1.51 8.74 22.40
N GLU A 45 -1.34 8.68 21.08
CA GLU A 45 -2.40 8.91 20.11
C GLU A 45 -3.53 7.86 20.12
N LEU A 46 -3.30 6.72 20.81
CA LEU A 46 -4.26 5.63 21.00
C LEU A 46 -4.91 5.60 22.39
N GLN A 47 -4.54 6.48 23.34
CA GLN A 47 -5.02 6.39 24.73
C GLN A 47 -6.55 6.45 24.86
N ASN A 48 -7.23 7.16 23.96
CA ASN A 48 -8.69 7.30 23.94
C ASN A 48 -9.38 6.35 22.94
N ILE A 49 -8.68 5.32 22.48
CA ILE A 49 -9.18 4.35 21.50
C ILE A 49 -9.07 2.96 22.13
N THR A 50 -10.08 2.12 21.90
CA THR A 50 -10.01 0.71 22.30
C THR A 50 -8.85 0.03 21.57
N VAL A 51 -7.84 -0.40 22.33
CA VAL A 51 -6.71 -1.19 21.83
C VAL A 51 -6.85 -2.63 22.33
N THR A 52 -6.79 -3.60 21.42
CA THR A 52 -6.94 -5.03 21.74
C THR A 52 -5.98 -5.87 20.91
N ASN A 53 -5.78 -7.13 21.28
CA ASN A 53 -5.06 -8.12 20.48
C ASN A 53 -6.01 -9.03 19.67
N ASP A 54 -7.32 -8.93 19.89
CA ASP A 54 -8.33 -9.76 19.24
C ASP A 54 -9.49 -8.89 18.75
N ILE A 55 -9.71 -8.88 17.43
CA ILE A 55 -10.76 -8.08 16.78
C ILE A 55 -12.17 -8.42 17.30
N LYS A 56 -12.40 -9.64 17.80
CA LYS A 56 -13.71 -10.07 18.33
C LYS A 56 -14.12 -9.28 19.57
N THR A 57 -13.19 -8.63 20.27
CA THR A 57 -13.51 -7.82 21.45
C THR A 57 -13.97 -6.40 21.10
N LEU A 58 -13.92 -5.99 19.82
CA LEU A 58 -14.33 -4.65 19.37
C LEU A 58 -15.84 -4.53 19.11
N GLY A 59 -16.61 -5.60 19.36
CA GLY A 59 -18.04 -5.63 19.08
C GLY A 59 -18.32 -5.74 17.58
N GLN A 60 -19.19 -4.88 17.06
CA GLN A 60 -19.58 -4.93 15.65
C GLN A 60 -18.60 -4.11 14.79
N VAL A 61 -18.00 -4.77 13.81
CA VAL A 61 -17.06 -4.18 12.85
C VAL A 61 -17.57 -4.49 11.45
N ASP A 62 -17.70 -3.47 10.60
CA ASP A 62 -18.15 -3.65 9.22
C ASP A 62 -16.97 -4.01 8.31
N VAL A 63 -15.82 -3.36 8.53
CA VAL A 63 -14.61 -3.53 7.72
C VAL A 63 -13.33 -3.39 8.56
N ALA A 64 -12.32 -4.21 8.25
CA ALA A 64 -10.99 -4.15 8.85
C ALA A 64 -9.94 -3.68 7.84
N LEU A 65 -9.18 -2.64 8.20
CA LEU A 65 -7.99 -2.21 7.47
C LEU A 65 -6.79 -3.02 7.95
N LEU A 66 -6.25 -3.88 7.10
CA LEU A 66 -5.13 -4.76 7.39
C LEU A 66 -3.80 -4.04 7.12
N CYS A 67 -3.36 -3.26 8.09
CA CYS A 67 -2.11 -2.48 8.05
C CYS A 67 -0.89 -3.30 8.52
N SER A 68 -0.92 -4.61 8.27
CA SER A 68 0.11 -5.57 8.69
C SER A 68 1.09 -5.87 7.54
N PRO A 69 2.30 -6.41 7.82
CA PRO A 69 3.23 -6.77 6.76
C PRO A 69 2.62 -7.73 5.74
N THR A 70 2.95 -7.56 4.46
CA THR A 70 2.46 -8.34 3.31
C THR A 70 2.36 -9.85 3.58
N ARG A 71 3.39 -10.46 4.19
CA ARG A 71 3.43 -11.89 4.54
C ARG A 71 2.33 -12.36 5.51
N ALA A 72 1.75 -11.46 6.29
CA ALA A 72 0.71 -11.77 7.27
C ALA A 72 -0.72 -11.55 6.72
N ILE A 73 -0.86 -10.83 5.60
CA ILE A 73 -2.16 -10.40 5.06
C ILE A 73 -3.06 -11.58 4.78
N LYS A 74 -2.55 -12.61 4.11
CA LYS A 74 -3.32 -13.79 3.71
C LYS A 74 -4.07 -14.44 4.88
N GLU A 75 -3.35 -14.83 5.93
CA GLU A 75 -3.96 -15.53 7.07
C GLU A 75 -4.84 -14.59 7.92
N LEU A 76 -4.44 -13.33 8.07
CA LEU A 76 -5.27 -12.32 8.76
C LEU A 76 -6.60 -12.11 8.03
N ALA A 77 -6.58 -11.88 6.72
CA ALA A 77 -7.77 -11.65 5.92
C ALA A 77 -8.73 -12.85 6.00
N LYS A 78 -8.22 -14.09 5.86
CA LYS A 78 -9.03 -15.31 6.00
C LYS A 78 -9.71 -15.39 7.36
N SER A 79 -8.97 -15.14 8.43
CA SER A 79 -9.51 -15.21 9.80
C SER A 79 -10.60 -14.16 10.04
N ILE A 80 -10.44 -12.95 9.51
CA ILE A 80 -11.37 -11.83 9.71
C ILE A 80 -12.61 -11.97 8.83
N LEU A 81 -12.46 -12.38 7.58
CA LEU A 81 -13.58 -12.72 6.69
C LEU A 81 -14.46 -13.81 7.31
N ALA A 82 -13.85 -14.82 7.95
CA ALA A 82 -14.57 -15.89 8.63
C ALA A 82 -15.44 -15.40 9.82
N LEU A 83 -15.13 -14.23 10.37
CA LEU A 83 -15.92 -13.56 11.42
C LEU A 83 -17.06 -12.71 10.87
N GLY A 84 -17.25 -12.66 9.55
CA GLY A 84 -18.30 -11.84 8.93
C GLY A 84 -17.93 -10.36 8.83
N ILE A 85 -16.64 -10.04 8.71
CA ILE A 85 -16.12 -8.67 8.60
C ILE A 85 -15.46 -8.49 7.22
N ASN A 86 -15.72 -7.39 6.53
CA ASN A 86 -15.02 -7.08 5.27
C ASN A 86 -13.54 -6.79 5.53
N THR A 87 -12.68 -6.98 4.54
CA THR A 87 -11.24 -6.73 4.68
C THR A 87 -10.71 -5.83 3.57
N VAL A 88 -9.77 -4.97 3.92
CA VAL A 88 -8.99 -4.17 2.97
C VAL A 88 -7.52 -4.25 3.33
N ASP A 89 -6.67 -4.54 2.37
CA ASP A 89 -5.21 -4.58 2.57
C ASP A 89 -4.46 -3.79 1.50
N SER A 90 -3.17 -3.60 1.75
CA SER A 90 -2.21 -3.02 0.79
C SER A 90 -1.15 -4.04 0.38
N PHE A 91 -1.54 -5.31 0.15
CA PHE A 91 -0.61 -6.35 -0.31
C PHE A 91 0.09 -5.94 -1.61
N ASP A 92 1.42 -5.97 -1.63
CA ASP A 92 2.25 -5.29 -2.63
C ASP A 92 3.12 -6.21 -3.50
N VAL A 93 3.01 -7.53 -3.34
CA VAL A 93 3.75 -8.49 -4.16
C VAL A 93 2.99 -8.77 -5.45
N HIS A 94 3.25 -7.98 -6.49
CA HIS A 94 2.54 -8.02 -7.79
C HIS A 94 2.41 -9.43 -8.39
N SER A 95 3.44 -10.27 -8.28
CA SER A 95 3.43 -11.65 -8.81
C SER A 95 2.46 -12.59 -8.10
N GLU A 96 2.02 -12.24 -6.89
CA GLU A 96 1.19 -13.09 -6.04
C GLU A 96 -0.24 -12.57 -5.87
N ILE A 97 -0.56 -11.37 -6.41
CA ILE A 97 -1.89 -10.74 -6.25
C ILE A 97 -3.02 -11.67 -6.69
N VAL A 98 -2.88 -12.32 -7.86
CA VAL A 98 -3.92 -13.22 -8.39
C VAL A 98 -4.10 -14.45 -7.51
N ALA A 99 -3.01 -15.00 -6.97
CA ALA A 99 -3.06 -16.14 -6.07
C ALA A 99 -3.78 -15.77 -4.76
N LEU A 100 -3.41 -14.62 -4.16
CA LEU A 100 -4.07 -14.09 -2.97
C LEU A 100 -5.57 -13.85 -3.22
N LYS A 101 -5.91 -13.17 -4.32
CA LYS A 101 -7.30 -12.91 -4.72
C LYS A 101 -8.12 -14.19 -4.80
N THR A 102 -7.60 -15.20 -5.51
CA THR A 102 -8.32 -16.46 -5.75
C THR A 102 -8.62 -17.19 -4.45
N GLU A 103 -7.66 -17.19 -3.53
CA GLU A 103 -7.85 -17.81 -2.23
C GLU A 103 -8.83 -17.03 -1.35
N LEU A 104 -8.69 -15.71 -1.27
CA LEU A 104 -9.60 -14.87 -0.48
C LEU A 104 -11.01 -14.83 -1.06
N ASP A 105 -11.18 -14.94 -2.37
CA ASP A 105 -12.50 -14.95 -3.03
C ASP A 105 -13.37 -16.10 -2.53
N SER A 106 -12.79 -17.29 -2.41
CA SER A 106 -13.47 -18.48 -1.91
C SER A 106 -13.94 -18.31 -0.46
N VAL A 107 -13.10 -17.70 0.38
CA VAL A 107 -13.42 -17.45 1.80
C VAL A 107 -14.44 -16.33 1.93
N ALA A 108 -14.26 -15.23 1.21
CA ALA A 108 -15.14 -14.07 1.19
C ALA A 108 -16.58 -14.49 0.79
N LYS A 109 -16.73 -15.25 -0.29
CA LYS A 109 -18.04 -15.79 -0.72
C LYS A 109 -18.66 -16.72 0.31
N LYS A 110 -17.88 -17.63 0.90
CA LYS A 110 -18.37 -18.57 1.92
C LYS A 110 -18.98 -17.85 3.13
N HIS A 111 -18.45 -16.70 3.51
CA HIS A 111 -18.87 -15.94 4.68
C HIS A 111 -19.72 -14.71 4.34
N ASP A 112 -20.14 -14.57 3.07
CA ASP A 112 -20.92 -13.44 2.57
C ASP A 112 -20.25 -12.09 2.88
N ARG A 113 -18.94 -11.99 2.62
CA ARG A 113 -18.10 -10.81 2.85
C ARG A 113 -17.29 -10.41 1.65
N VAL A 114 -16.69 -9.22 1.74
CA VAL A 114 -15.86 -8.61 0.70
C VAL A 114 -14.42 -8.48 1.17
N ALA A 115 -13.48 -8.86 0.31
CA ALA A 115 -12.06 -8.54 0.45
C ALA A 115 -11.64 -7.61 -0.69
N VAL A 116 -11.11 -6.42 -0.37
CA VAL A 116 -10.45 -5.56 -1.35
C VAL A 116 -8.95 -5.62 -1.11
N ILE A 117 -8.24 -6.28 -2.02
CA ILE A 117 -6.80 -6.53 -1.87
C ILE A 117 -5.98 -5.49 -2.63
N SER A 118 -4.72 -5.31 -2.22
CA SER A 118 -3.75 -4.50 -2.95
C SER A 118 -4.21 -3.06 -3.18
N ALA A 119 -4.81 -2.44 -2.17
CA ALA A 119 -5.42 -1.11 -2.21
C ALA A 119 -4.48 -0.02 -1.64
N GLY A 120 -3.25 0.05 -2.16
CA GLY A 120 -2.31 1.15 -1.90
C GLY A 120 -2.29 2.19 -3.03
N TRP A 121 -1.12 2.74 -3.34
CA TRP A 121 -0.94 3.54 -4.56
C TRP A 121 -0.39 2.70 -5.72
N ASP A 122 0.66 1.88 -5.52
CA ASP A 122 1.06 0.82 -6.45
C ASP A 122 1.54 -0.43 -5.68
N PRO A 123 0.85 -1.58 -5.80
CA PRO A 123 -0.42 -1.78 -6.50
C PRO A 123 -1.55 -0.96 -5.84
N GLY A 124 -2.53 -0.53 -6.64
CA GLY A 124 -3.60 0.34 -6.17
C GLY A 124 -4.04 1.39 -7.18
N SER A 125 -4.08 2.66 -6.78
CA SER A 125 -4.52 3.77 -7.65
C SER A 125 -3.78 3.83 -8.99
N ASP A 126 -2.47 3.55 -9.01
CA ASP A 126 -1.66 3.48 -10.24
C ASP A 126 -2.16 2.38 -11.17
N SER A 127 -2.61 1.26 -10.61
CA SER A 127 -3.19 0.16 -11.39
C SER A 127 -4.48 0.58 -12.09
N ILE A 128 -5.31 1.44 -11.47
CA ILE A 128 -6.50 2.01 -12.12
C ILE A 128 -6.10 2.89 -13.30
N ILE A 129 -5.12 3.78 -13.10
CA ILE A 129 -4.61 4.66 -14.17
C ILE A 129 -4.01 3.86 -15.32
N ARG A 130 -3.20 2.85 -15.01
CA ARG A 130 -2.59 1.93 -15.99
C ARG A 130 -3.66 1.22 -16.82
N THR A 131 -4.71 0.71 -16.17
CA THR A 131 -5.87 0.11 -16.83
C THR A 131 -6.56 1.11 -17.76
N LEU A 132 -6.78 2.35 -17.30
CA LEU A 132 -7.40 3.39 -18.11
C LEU A 132 -6.56 3.76 -19.34
N MET A 133 -5.23 3.91 -19.17
CA MET A 133 -4.31 4.18 -20.28
C MET A 133 -4.37 3.09 -21.35
N LEU A 134 -4.38 1.82 -20.93
CA LEU A 134 -4.48 0.67 -21.84
C LEU A 134 -5.86 0.58 -22.51
N ALA A 135 -6.93 0.97 -21.82
CA ALA A 135 -8.26 1.03 -22.42
C ALA A 135 -8.34 2.10 -23.52
N MET A 136 -7.70 3.26 -23.32
CA MET A 136 -7.69 4.37 -24.29
C MET A 136 -6.77 4.10 -25.50
N ALA A 137 -5.62 3.46 -25.28
CA ALA A 137 -4.66 3.10 -26.32
C ALA A 137 -4.15 1.65 -26.14
N PRO A 138 -4.87 0.65 -26.68
CA PRO A 138 -4.58 -0.76 -26.39
C PRO A 138 -3.30 -1.32 -27.03
N LYS A 139 -2.69 -0.58 -27.97
CA LYS A 139 -1.36 -0.92 -28.52
C LYS A 139 -0.37 0.12 -28.05
N GLY A 140 0.76 -0.29 -27.51
CA GLY A 140 1.78 0.64 -27.05
C GLY A 140 2.66 0.05 -25.96
N ILE A 141 3.43 0.92 -25.31
CA ILE A 141 4.28 0.58 -24.18
C ILE A 141 3.94 1.53 -23.04
N THR A 142 3.80 0.97 -21.84
CA THR A 142 3.66 1.72 -20.59
C THR A 142 4.95 1.58 -19.77
N TYR A 143 5.53 2.70 -19.39
CA TYR A 143 6.64 2.76 -18.44
C TYR A 143 6.15 3.31 -17.11
N THR A 144 6.68 2.79 -16.00
CA THR A 144 6.35 3.25 -14.65
C THR A 144 7.62 3.50 -13.88
N ASN A 145 7.85 4.76 -13.57
CA ASN A 145 9.09 5.25 -13.03
C ASN A 145 8.84 5.68 -11.58
N PHE A 146 9.14 4.79 -10.65
CA PHE A 146 9.08 5.06 -9.21
C PHE A 146 10.17 6.00 -8.71
N GLY A 147 9.80 6.84 -7.75
CA GLY A 147 10.69 7.71 -7.00
C GLY A 147 10.92 9.09 -7.63
N PRO A 148 11.89 9.88 -7.12
CA PRO A 148 12.74 9.57 -5.96
C PRO A 148 11.93 9.25 -4.70
N GLY A 149 12.30 8.20 -3.98
CA GLY A 149 11.61 7.86 -2.73
C GLY A 149 12.17 6.64 -2.02
N MET A 150 11.89 6.55 -0.73
CA MET A 150 12.32 5.43 0.12
C MET A 150 11.60 4.14 -0.29
N SER A 151 12.38 3.09 -0.58
CA SER A 151 11.83 1.73 -0.69
C SER A 151 11.94 1.01 0.63
N MET A 152 10.79 0.74 1.26
CA MET A 152 10.73 0.04 2.56
C MET A 152 11.36 -1.36 2.49
N GLY A 153 11.02 -2.15 1.47
CA GLY A 153 11.55 -3.51 1.30
C GLY A 153 13.07 -3.54 1.14
N HIS A 154 13.62 -2.70 0.25
CA HIS A 154 15.07 -2.62 0.04
C HIS A 154 15.80 -2.07 1.29
N SER A 155 15.20 -1.13 2.02
CA SER A 155 15.79 -0.62 3.26
C SER A 155 15.87 -1.72 4.33
N VAL A 156 14.85 -2.58 4.43
CA VAL A 156 14.85 -3.75 5.32
C VAL A 156 15.90 -4.78 4.87
N ALA A 157 16.00 -5.07 3.57
CA ALA A 157 17.00 -6.00 3.03
C ALA A 157 18.43 -5.52 3.32
N ALA A 158 18.74 -4.25 3.04
CA ALA A 158 20.05 -3.66 3.35
C ALA A 158 20.35 -3.67 4.86
N LYS A 159 19.35 -3.39 5.71
CA LYS A 159 19.50 -3.43 7.18
C LYS A 159 19.74 -4.84 7.72
N ALA A 160 19.30 -5.88 7.00
CA ALA A 160 19.50 -7.27 7.39
C ALA A 160 20.93 -7.76 7.15
N ILE A 161 21.74 -7.04 6.36
CA ILE A 161 23.14 -7.38 6.11
C ILE A 161 23.97 -7.23 7.38
N GLU A 162 24.84 -8.20 7.64
CA GLU A 162 25.75 -8.18 8.78
C GLU A 162 26.65 -6.94 8.77
N GLY A 163 26.88 -6.34 9.93
CA GLY A 163 27.65 -5.09 10.05
C GLY A 163 26.82 -3.80 9.85
N VAL A 164 25.59 -3.89 9.32
CA VAL A 164 24.70 -2.72 9.17
C VAL A 164 23.91 -2.49 10.47
N LYS A 165 23.94 -1.26 10.97
CA LYS A 165 23.14 -0.79 12.13
C LYS A 165 21.78 -0.28 11.67
N ASP A 166 21.76 0.58 10.66
CA ASP A 166 20.54 1.08 10.02
C ASP A 166 20.79 1.30 8.52
N ALA A 167 19.72 1.29 7.72
CA ALA A 167 19.82 1.51 6.29
C ALA A 167 18.61 2.24 5.70
N LEU A 168 18.88 3.05 4.68
CA LEU A 168 17.90 3.70 3.84
C LEU A 168 18.22 3.41 2.38
N SER A 169 17.30 2.77 1.66
CA SER A 169 17.41 2.56 0.22
C SER A 169 16.44 3.45 -0.53
N MET A 170 16.96 4.37 -1.32
CA MET A 170 16.18 5.24 -2.21
C MET A 170 16.11 4.66 -3.62
N THR A 171 14.89 4.61 -4.16
CA THR A 171 14.64 4.29 -5.58
C THR A 171 14.68 5.57 -6.39
N ILE A 172 15.55 5.64 -7.39
CA ILE A 172 15.69 6.80 -8.28
C ILE A 172 15.32 6.38 -9.71
N PRO A 173 14.35 7.05 -10.36
CA PRO A 173 13.98 6.72 -11.72
C PRO A 173 15.04 7.19 -12.71
N LEU A 174 15.45 6.30 -13.64
CA LEU A 174 16.28 6.63 -14.79
C LEU A 174 15.48 6.76 -16.09
N GLY A 175 14.17 6.48 -16.02
CA GLY A 175 13.27 6.45 -17.17
C GLY A 175 13.06 5.03 -17.70
N THR A 176 12.05 4.86 -18.55
CA THR A 176 11.69 3.59 -19.19
C THR A 176 11.52 2.39 -18.24
N GLY A 177 11.11 2.63 -16.99
CA GLY A 177 10.97 1.58 -15.96
C GLY A 177 12.29 1.08 -15.37
N VAL A 178 13.42 1.74 -15.68
CA VAL A 178 14.73 1.43 -15.12
C VAL A 178 14.95 2.30 -13.89
N HIS A 179 15.50 1.69 -12.83
CA HIS A 179 15.77 2.35 -11.57
C HIS A 179 17.23 2.19 -11.16
N ARG A 180 17.71 3.20 -10.44
CA ARG A 180 18.94 3.17 -9.66
C ARG A 180 18.59 3.08 -8.17
N ARG A 181 19.40 2.36 -7.41
CA ARG A 181 19.33 2.32 -5.95
C ARG A 181 20.43 3.18 -5.35
N MET A 182 20.04 4.15 -4.52
CA MET A 182 20.97 4.89 -3.67
C MET A 182 20.79 4.40 -2.23
N VAL A 183 21.74 3.63 -1.73
CA VAL A 183 21.69 3.00 -0.40
C VAL A 183 22.60 3.74 0.56
N TYR A 184 22.05 4.21 1.67
CA TYR A 184 22.78 4.85 2.76
C TYR A 184 22.80 3.89 3.93
N VAL A 185 24.00 3.61 4.47
CA VAL A 185 24.19 2.67 5.57
C VAL A 185 24.87 3.35 6.75
N GLU A 186 24.33 3.12 7.94
CA GLU A 186 25.01 3.37 9.20
C GLU A 186 25.59 2.04 9.68
N LEU A 187 26.89 2.00 9.96
CA LEU A 187 27.58 0.76 10.32
C LEU A 187 27.61 0.54 11.83
N LYS A 188 27.65 -0.74 12.23
CA LYS A 188 28.00 -1.12 13.59
C LYS A 188 29.49 -0.82 13.84
N ALA A 189 29.84 -0.56 15.09
CA ALA A 189 31.24 -0.31 15.48
C ALA A 189 32.13 -1.49 15.03
N GLY A 190 33.21 -1.17 14.30
CA GLY A 190 34.17 -2.15 13.80
C GLY A 190 33.77 -2.92 12.54
N ALA A 191 32.62 -2.63 11.93
CA ALA A 191 32.24 -3.26 10.66
C ALA A 191 33.06 -2.71 9.47
N ASP A 192 33.45 -3.59 8.55
CA ASP A 192 34.13 -3.22 7.31
C ASP A 192 33.13 -2.77 6.24
N PHE A 193 33.24 -1.50 5.83
CA PHE A 193 32.38 -0.93 4.80
C PHE A 193 32.47 -1.69 3.46
N ASN A 194 33.66 -2.13 3.05
CA ASN A 194 33.82 -2.79 1.75
C ASN A 194 33.13 -4.16 1.71
N ALA A 195 33.18 -4.90 2.83
CA ALA A 195 32.46 -6.17 2.98
C ALA A 195 30.94 -5.95 2.93
N VAL A 196 30.43 -4.93 3.64
CA VAL A 196 29.01 -4.54 3.61
C VAL A 196 28.57 -4.12 2.21
N GLU A 197 29.36 -3.28 1.53
CA GLU A 197 29.07 -2.81 0.18
C GLU A 197 28.94 -3.99 -0.80
N LYS A 198 29.90 -4.92 -0.76
CA LYS A 198 29.89 -6.11 -1.60
C LYS A 198 28.69 -7.01 -1.29
N ALA A 199 28.37 -7.21 -0.02
CA ALA A 199 27.24 -8.03 0.40
C ALA A 199 25.90 -7.46 -0.07
N ILE A 200 25.66 -6.15 0.11
CA ILE A 200 24.44 -5.49 -0.36
C ILE A 200 24.33 -5.59 -1.89
N LYS A 201 25.40 -5.29 -2.65
CA LYS A 201 25.37 -5.39 -4.12
C LYS A 201 25.13 -6.81 -4.65
N ALA A 202 25.49 -7.83 -3.88
CA ALA A 202 25.29 -9.24 -4.25
C ALA A 202 23.90 -9.77 -3.86
N ASP A 203 23.18 -9.08 -2.98
CA ASP A 203 21.84 -9.46 -2.54
C ASP A 203 20.84 -9.34 -3.70
N SER A 204 19.88 -10.27 -3.77
CA SER A 204 18.91 -10.36 -4.86
C SER A 204 18.00 -9.13 -4.98
N TYR A 205 17.86 -8.32 -3.93
CA TYR A 205 17.17 -7.03 -3.99
C TYR A 205 17.94 -5.95 -4.77
N PHE A 206 19.26 -6.08 -4.94
CA PHE A 206 20.11 -5.02 -5.51
C PHE A 206 20.89 -5.47 -6.74
N SER A 207 21.15 -6.77 -6.89
CA SER A 207 22.04 -7.30 -7.93
C SER A 207 21.56 -7.05 -9.38
N SER A 208 20.27 -6.77 -9.57
CA SER A 208 19.68 -6.46 -10.89
C SER A 208 19.75 -4.98 -11.25
N ASP A 209 20.04 -4.10 -10.29
CA ASP A 209 19.89 -2.65 -10.43
C ASP A 209 21.24 -1.95 -10.30
N GLU A 210 21.40 -0.80 -10.96
CA GLU A 210 22.53 0.10 -10.70
C GLU A 210 22.46 0.55 -9.23
N THR A 211 23.40 0.10 -8.40
CA THR A 211 23.36 0.31 -6.95
C THR A 211 24.61 1.05 -6.46
N HIS A 212 24.40 2.19 -5.80
CA HIS A 212 25.43 3.00 -5.15
C HIS A 212 25.24 2.96 -3.64
N ILE A 213 26.31 2.71 -2.89
CA ILE A 213 26.26 2.57 -1.44
C ILE A 213 27.13 3.65 -0.81
N LYS A 214 26.59 4.34 0.19
CA LYS A 214 27.29 5.40 0.94
C LYS A 214 27.17 5.13 2.43
N GLN A 215 28.31 5.15 3.13
CA GLN A 215 28.31 5.20 4.59
C GLN A 215 27.91 6.60 5.06
N VAL A 216 27.08 6.66 6.10
CA VAL A 216 26.64 7.91 6.73
C VAL A 216 26.70 7.78 8.25
N ASP A 217 26.83 8.91 8.94
CA ASP A 217 26.88 8.95 10.41
C ASP A 217 25.54 8.59 11.04
N SER A 218 24.43 9.04 10.43
CA SER A 218 23.08 8.77 10.88
C SER A 218 22.13 8.67 9.69
N VAL A 219 21.55 7.48 9.49
CA VAL A 219 20.50 7.28 8.48
C VAL A 219 19.26 8.13 8.80
N ASP A 220 18.99 8.38 10.07
CA ASP A 220 17.83 9.14 10.53
C ASP A 220 17.79 10.56 9.95
N SER A 221 18.96 11.20 9.80
CA SER A 221 19.08 12.54 9.21
C SER A 221 18.68 12.63 7.74
N LEU A 222 18.57 11.49 7.05
CA LEU A 222 18.23 11.39 5.62
C LEU A 222 16.82 10.87 5.38
N LYS A 223 16.08 10.51 6.42
CA LYS A 223 14.75 9.89 6.28
C LYS A 223 13.75 10.89 5.73
N ASP A 224 13.41 10.71 4.46
CA ASP A 224 12.23 11.28 3.82
C ASP A 224 11.31 10.14 3.34
N ILE A 225 10.07 10.15 3.81
CA ILE A 225 9.02 9.20 3.39
C ILE A 225 8.24 9.69 2.15
N GLY A 226 8.71 10.77 1.54
CA GLY A 226 8.38 11.19 0.20
C GLY A 226 8.60 10.07 -0.81
N HIS A 227 7.66 9.93 -1.73
CA HIS A 227 7.74 9.02 -2.85
C HIS A 227 6.96 9.61 -4.03
N GLY A 228 7.13 9.00 -5.19
CA GLY A 228 6.36 9.38 -6.35
C GLY A 228 6.35 8.31 -7.42
N VAL A 229 5.62 8.63 -8.47
CA VAL A 229 5.60 7.87 -9.71
C VAL A 229 5.51 8.83 -10.88
N GLN A 230 6.13 8.46 -11.99
CA GLN A 230 5.80 8.98 -13.31
C GLN A 230 5.47 7.79 -14.22
N MET A 231 4.20 7.70 -14.62
CA MET A 231 3.72 6.71 -15.57
C MET A 231 3.53 7.36 -16.93
N ILE A 232 4.11 6.75 -17.96
CA ILE A 232 4.04 7.23 -19.35
C ILE A 232 3.55 6.09 -20.22
N HIS A 233 2.49 6.32 -20.99
CA HIS A 233 2.03 5.40 -22.01
C HIS A 233 2.09 6.05 -23.38
N LYS A 234 2.81 5.41 -24.32
CA LYS A 234 2.83 5.81 -25.72
C LYS A 234 2.23 4.70 -26.59
N GLY A 235 1.16 5.02 -27.30
CA GLY A 235 0.36 4.02 -27.99
C GLY A 235 -0.47 4.49 -29.18
N VAL A 236 -1.47 3.68 -29.51
CA VAL A 236 -2.36 3.81 -30.67
C VAL A 236 -3.81 3.61 -30.22
N SER A 237 -4.68 4.57 -30.54
CA SER A 237 -6.14 4.42 -30.42
C SER A 237 -6.71 4.00 -31.78
N GLY A 238 -7.28 2.80 -31.85
CA GLY A 238 -7.72 2.21 -33.12
C GLY A 238 -6.57 2.04 -34.11
N LYS A 239 -6.52 2.91 -35.13
CA LYS A 239 -5.44 2.98 -36.14
C LYS A 239 -4.56 4.22 -36.01
N THR A 240 -4.91 5.16 -35.12
CA THR A 240 -4.26 6.47 -35.05
C THR A 240 -3.11 6.44 -34.05
N HIS A 241 -1.90 6.61 -34.55
CA HIS A 241 -0.66 6.58 -33.76
C HIS A 241 -0.49 7.84 -32.89
N ASN A 242 0.54 7.81 -32.04
CA ASN A 242 1.02 8.93 -31.23
C ASN A 242 0.04 9.41 -30.14
N GLN A 243 -0.65 8.47 -29.50
CA GLN A 243 -1.33 8.75 -28.23
C GLN A 243 -0.28 8.74 -27.13
N LEU A 244 -0.10 9.86 -26.44
CA LEU A 244 0.84 9.99 -25.33
C LEU A 244 0.05 10.39 -24.08
N PHE A 245 0.09 9.54 -23.07
CA PHE A 245 -0.53 9.78 -21.77
C PHE A 245 0.54 9.81 -20.68
N GLU A 246 0.41 10.77 -19.77
CA GLU A 246 1.33 10.95 -18.66
C GLU A 246 0.54 11.11 -17.36
N TYR A 247 1.00 10.45 -16.31
CA TYR A 247 0.47 10.55 -14.96
C TYR A 247 1.62 10.67 -13.98
N SER A 248 1.50 11.56 -12.99
CA SER A 248 2.54 11.73 -11.98
C SER A 248 1.99 12.01 -10.59
N MET A 249 2.69 11.51 -9.58
CA MET A 249 2.44 11.79 -8.17
C MET A 249 3.73 12.14 -7.46
N LYS A 250 3.64 13.09 -6.51
CA LYS A 250 4.66 13.38 -5.49
C LYS A 250 3.93 13.42 -4.15
N ILE A 251 4.15 12.42 -3.31
CA ILE A 251 3.28 12.11 -2.18
C ILE A 251 4.08 11.63 -0.98
N ASN A 252 3.43 11.62 0.18
CA ASN A 252 3.88 10.85 1.32
C ASN A 252 3.36 9.40 1.17
N ASN A 253 4.26 8.42 1.11
CA ASN A 253 3.93 7.04 0.78
C ASN A 253 2.91 6.39 1.73
N PRO A 254 3.20 6.22 3.04
CA PRO A 254 2.25 5.59 3.95
C PRO A 254 0.95 6.39 4.11
N ALA A 255 0.98 7.72 3.98
CA ALA A 255 -0.22 8.55 4.02
C ALA A 255 -1.16 8.25 2.85
N LEU A 256 -0.66 8.26 1.61
CA LEU A 256 -1.50 7.98 0.44
C LEU A 256 -2.00 6.54 0.43
N THR A 257 -1.13 5.57 0.76
CA THR A 257 -1.53 4.16 0.91
C THR A 257 -2.72 4.03 1.84
N SER A 258 -2.62 4.61 3.04
CA SER A 258 -3.64 4.51 4.06
C SER A 258 -4.94 5.23 3.67
N GLN A 259 -4.83 6.40 3.04
CA GLN A 259 -5.98 7.12 2.52
C GLN A 259 -6.74 6.30 1.47
N PHE A 260 -6.02 5.64 0.56
CA PHE A 260 -6.68 4.82 -0.46
C PHE A 260 -7.28 3.55 0.12
N MET A 261 -6.67 2.95 1.14
CA MET A 261 -7.28 1.85 1.91
C MET A 261 -8.62 2.26 2.55
N VAL A 262 -8.72 3.46 3.13
CA VAL A 262 -10.01 3.97 3.66
C VAL A 262 -11.05 4.13 2.55
N SER A 263 -10.63 4.63 1.39
CA SER A 263 -11.52 4.73 0.21
C SER A 263 -11.95 3.36 -0.31
N ALA A 264 -11.06 2.36 -0.31
CA ALA A 264 -11.38 0.98 -0.65
C ALA A 264 -12.31 0.31 0.37
N ALA A 265 -12.20 0.66 1.66
CA ALA A 265 -13.12 0.20 2.70
C ALA A 265 -14.55 0.68 2.42
N ARG A 266 -14.71 1.93 1.99
CA ARG A 266 -16.00 2.44 1.53
C ARG A 266 -16.53 1.68 0.32
N ALA A 267 -15.66 1.37 -0.64
CA ALA A 267 -16.05 0.62 -1.82
C ALA A 267 -16.47 -0.82 -1.50
N SER A 268 -15.84 -1.45 -0.49
CA SER A 268 -16.17 -2.80 -0.03
C SER A 268 -17.63 -2.93 0.42
N MET A 269 -18.19 -1.86 1.01
CA MET A 269 -19.59 -1.81 1.45
C MET A 269 -20.59 -1.81 0.28
N LYS A 270 -20.12 -1.59 -0.95
CA LYS A 270 -20.94 -1.51 -2.16
C LYS A 270 -20.78 -2.74 -3.07
N GLN A 271 -19.89 -3.67 -2.72
CA GLN A 271 -19.64 -4.87 -3.54
C GLN A 271 -20.47 -6.06 -3.07
N GLN A 272 -20.67 -7.02 -3.96
CA GLN A 272 -21.16 -8.35 -3.61
C GLN A 272 -20.04 -9.17 -2.95
N ALA A 273 -20.39 -10.27 -2.30
CA ALA A 273 -19.40 -11.13 -1.65
C ALA A 273 -18.36 -11.68 -2.64
N GLY A 274 -17.08 -11.59 -2.27
CA GLY A 274 -15.95 -11.96 -3.13
C GLY A 274 -14.68 -11.17 -2.83
N ALA A 275 -13.61 -11.49 -3.56
CA ALA A 275 -12.36 -10.76 -3.49
C ALA A 275 -12.08 -9.97 -4.77
N TYR A 276 -11.71 -8.71 -4.59
CA TYR A 276 -11.54 -7.71 -5.64
C TYR A 276 -10.17 -7.06 -5.55
N THR A 277 -9.53 -6.88 -6.69
CA THR A 277 -8.53 -5.85 -6.87
C THR A 277 -9.23 -4.53 -7.21
N VAL A 278 -8.52 -3.42 -7.03
CA VAL A 278 -9.11 -2.08 -7.20
C VAL A 278 -9.53 -1.75 -8.65
N ILE A 279 -9.01 -2.48 -9.64
CA ILE A 279 -9.38 -2.30 -11.05
C ILE A 279 -10.74 -2.94 -11.39
N GLU A 280 -11.25 -3.81 -10.53
CA GLU A 280 -12.56 -4.46 -10.67
C GLU A 280 -13.69 -3.63 -10.05
N ILE A 281 -13.35 -2.52 -9.40
CA ILE A 281 -14.27 -1.67 -8.65
C ILE A 281 -14.50 -0.36 -9.43
N PRO A 282 -15.75 0.04 -9.70
CA PRO A 282 -16.04 1.34 -10.30
C PRO A 282 -15.42 2.49 -9.49
N PRO A 283 -14.67 3.43 -10.10
CA PRO A 283 -13.96 4.48 -9.35
C PRO A 283 -14.83 5.32 -8.41
N VAL A 284 -16.09 5.55 -8.79
CA VAL A 284 -17.05 6.29 -7.96
C VAL A 284 -17.35 5.60 -6.62
N ASN A 285 -17.16 4.28 -6.52
CA ASN A 285 -17.41 3.53 -5.29
C ASN A 285 -16.44 3.88 -4.17
N PHE A 286 -15.23 4.34 -4.51
CA PHE A 286 -14.22 4.80 -3.55
C PHE A 286 -14.59 6.11 -2.85
N LEU A 287 -15.53 6.89 -3.42
CA LEU A 287 -15.91 8.21 -2.93
C LEU A 287 -17.09 8.15 -1.95
N ALA A 288 -17.07 9.06 -0.97
CA ALA A 288 -18.18 9.32 -0.07
C ALA A 288 -19.26 10.15 -0.76
N GLY A 289 -20.52 9.93 -0.38
CA GLY A 289 -21.68 10.69 -0.86
C GLY A 289 -22.58 9.92 -1.81
N ASP A 290 -23.66 10.59 -2.20
CA ASP A 290 -24.67 10.08 -3.13
C ASP A 290 -24.15 10.09 -4.58
N LEU A 291 -24.57 9.09 -5.36
CA LEU A 291 -24.09 8.89 -6.73
C LEU A 291 -24.48 10.05 -7.66
N ASN A 292 -25.72 10.54 -7.61
CA ASN A 292 -26.16 11.62 -8.49
C ASN A 292 -25.44 12.92 -8.18
N THR A 293 -25.17 13.18 -6.90
CA THR A 293 -24.36 14.33 -6.47
C THR A 293 -22.93 14.24 -6.98
N LEU A 294 -22.31 13.06 -6.93
CA LEU A 294 -20.97 12.82 -7.46
C LEU A 294 -20.91 12.97 -8.97
N ILE A 295 -21.91 12.43 -9.70
CA ILE A 295 -22.02 12.58 -11.15
C ILE A 295 -22.10 14.05 -11.53
N ALA A 296 -23.01 14.81 -10.92
CA ALA A 296 -23.19 16.23 -11.21
C ALA A 296 -21.94 17.10 -10.96
N LYS A 297 -21.00 16.62 -10.14
CA LYS A 297 -19.76 17.32 -9.82
C LYS A 297 -18.58 16.91 -10.71
N LEU A 298 -18.53 15.65 -11.14
CA LEU A 298 -17.34 15.04 -11.74
C LEU A 298 -17.48 14.76 -13.25
N VAL A 299 -18.69 14.87 -13.80
CA VAL A 299 -19.01 14.72 -15.23
C VAL A 299 -19.63 16.02 -15.73
#